data_AF-A0A355S9G7-F1
#
_entry.id   AF-A0A355S9G7-F1
#
_cell.length_a   1.000
_cell.length_b   1.000
_cell.length_c   1.000
_cell.angle_alpha   90.00
_cell.angle_beta   90.00
_cell.angle_gamma   90.00
#
_symmetry.space_group_name_H-M   'P 1'
#
loop_
_entity.id
_entity.type
_entity.pdbx_description
1 polymer ?
#
loop_
_entity_poly.entity_id
_entity_poly.type
_entity_poly.pdbx_seq_one_letter_code
_entity_poly.pdbx_strand_id
1 'polypeptide(L)' 'MACLEQKRRRIIRALATVFFFLLALDCPAAGKPNILFILIDDMGWMDLGCQGNAHLKTPNIDRFATEGVRF' A
#
# COMPACT_ATOMS: atom_id res chain seq x y z
N MET A 1 54.28 -1.51 8.60
CA MET A 1 53.09 -2.30 9.01
C MET A 1 51.78 -1.49 9.00
N ALA A 2 51.76 -0.18 9.28
CA ALA A 2 50.54 0.65 9.28
C ALA A 2 49.75 0.73 7.94
N CYS A 3 50.43 0.63 6.79
CA CYS A 3 49.78 0.70 5.47
C CYS A 3 48.84 -0.51 5.19
N LEU A 4 49.17 -1.70 5.70
CA LEU A 4 48.36 -2.92 5.52
C LEU A 4 47.05 -2.86 6.33
N GLU A 5 47.08 -2.32 7.53
CA GLU A 5 45.85 -2.09 8.33
C GLU A 5 44.95 -1.02 7.70
N GLN A 6 45.53 0.04 7.14
CA GLN A 6 44.78 1.08 6.42
C GLN A 6 44.06 0.53 5.19
N LYS A 7 44.73 -0.36 4.43
CA LYS A 7 44.16 -1.04 3.26
C LYS A 7 43.02 -1.99 3.66
N ARG A 8 43.18 -2.72 4.76
CA ARG A 8 42.17 -3.64 5.32
C ARG A 8 40.93 -2.90 5.84
N ARG A 9 41.10 -1.77 6.56
CA ARG A 9 39.98 -0.93 7.02
C ARG A 9 39.19 -0.32 5.87
N ARG A 10 39.85 0.06 4.78
CA ARG A 10 39.19 0.55 3.55
C ARG A 10 38.36 -0.53 2.87
N ILE A 11 38.87 -1.76 2.78
CA ILE A 11 38.16 -2.91 2.20
C ILE A 11 36.92 -3.25 3.03
N ILE A 12 37.05 -3.33 4.36
CA ILE A 12 35.91 -3.65 5.25
C ILE A 12 34.81 -2.60 5.12
N ARG A 13 35.17 -1.31 5.09
CA ARG A 13 34.20 -0.22 4.88
C ARG A 13 33.52 -0.32 3.52
N ALA A 14 34.28 -0.56 2.45
CA ALA A 14 33.72 -0.71 1.12
C ALA A 14 32.74 -1.89 1.03
N LEU A 15 33.10 -3.04 1.60
CA LEU A 15 32.24 -4.23 1.64
C LEU A 15 30.97 -3.98 2.48
N ALA A 16 31.09 -3.30 3.62
CA ALA A 16 29.94 -2.95 4.45
C ALA A 16 28.98 -2.01 3.73
N THR A 17 29.49 -1.01 2.99
CA THR A 17 28.67 -0.10 2.20
C THR A 17 27.96 -0.83 1.05
N VAL A 18 28.68 -1.70 0.33
CA VAL A 18 28.08 -2.50 -0.76
C VAL A 18 27.02 -3.46 -0.23
N PHE A 19 27.28 -4.13 0.89
CA PHE A 19 26.33 -5.02 1.54
C PHE A 19 25.06 -4.27 1.99
N PHE A 20 25.21 -3.08 2.58
CA PHE A 20 24.09 -2.24 2.97
C PHE A 20 23.22 -1.83 1.77
N PHE A 21 23.85 -1.48 0.64
CA PHE A 21 23.12 -1.16 -0.60
C PHE A 21 22.42 -2.38 -1.22
N LEU A 22 23.02 -3.57 -1.13
CA LEU A 22 22.41 -4.80 -1.62
C LEU A 22 21.13 -5.16 -0.86
N LEU A 23 21.07 -4.89 0.45
CA LEU A 23 19.86 -5.13 1.26
C LEU A 23 18.69 -4.20 0.92
N ALA A 24 18.94 -3.06 0.27
CA ALA A 24 17.92 -2.08 -0.08
C ALA A 24 17.23 -2.35 -1.44
N LEU A 25 17.64 -3.39 -2.17
CA LEU A 25 17.13 -3.69 -3.52
C LEU A 25 15.83 -4.51 -3.52
N ASP A 26 15.46 -5.14 -2.41
CA ASP A 26 14.22 -5.91 -2.28
C ASP A 26 13.02 -4.99 -1.98
N CYS A 27 12.59 -4.24 -3.00
CA CYS A 27 11.27 -3.64 -3.01
C CYS A 27 10.35 -4.52 -3.87
N PRO A 28 9.50 -5.38 -3.27
CA PRO A 28 8.55 -6.16 -4.06
C PRO A 28 7.65 -5.20 -4.82
N ALA A 29 7.64 -5.30 -6.15
CA ALA A 29 6.74 -4.52 -6.98
C ALA A 29 5.30 -4.82 -6.53
N ALA A 30 4.57 -3.77 -6.15
CA ALA A 30 3.17 -3.93 -5.80
C ALA A 30 2.43 -4.60 -6.97
N GLY A 31 1.77 -5.72 -6.68
CA GLY A 31 1.00 -6.44 -7.69
C GLY A 31 -0.04 -5.52 -8.34
N LYS A 32 -0.41 -5.81 -9.59
CA LYS A 32 -1.49 -5.08 -10.26
C LYS A 32 -2.79 -5.34 -9.50
N PRO A 33 -3.51 -4.32 -9.00
CA PRO A 33 -4.77 -4.53 -8.31
C PRO A 33 -5.84 -4.99 -9.31
N ASN A 34 -6.82 -5.74 -8.80
CA ASN A 34 -8.04 -6.01 -9.55
C ASN A 34 -8.99 -4.81 -9.40
N ILE A 35 -9.59 -4.37 -10.50
CA ILE A 35 -10.53 -3.24 -10.49
C ILE A 35 -11.93 -3.80 -10.76
N LEU A 36 -12.84 -3.57 -9.81
CA LEU A 36 -14.26 -3.88 -9.97
C LEU A 36 -15.04 -2.56 -10.02
N PHE A 37 -15.67 -2.29 -11.16
CA PHE A 37 -16.54 -1.13 -11.34
C PHE A 37 -18.00 -1.58 -11.28
N ILE A 38 -18.75 -1.03 -10.32
CA ILE A 38 -20.17 -1.34 -10.11
C ILE A 38 -20.94 -0.07 -10.43
N LEU A 39 -21.84 -0.16 -11.41
CA LEU A 39 -22.77 0.91 -11.78
C LEU A 39 -24.18 0.48 -11.42
N ILE A 40 -24.93 1.38 -10.78
CA ILE A 40 -26.34 1.17 -10.49
C ILE A 40 -27.12 2.27 -11.20
N ASP A 41 -28.07 1.85 -12.03
CA ASP A 41 -28.92 2.77 -12.79
C ASP A 41 -29.99 3.38 -11.88
N ASP A 42 -30.30 4.66 -12.09
CA ASP A 42 -31.35 5.41 -11.37
C ASP A 42 -31.32 5.38 -9.83
N MET A 43 -30.17 5.10 -9.20
CA MET A 43 -30.04 5.16 -7.74
C MET A 43 -30.08 6.60 -7.24
N GLY A 44 -31.08 6.90 -6.40
CA GLY A 44 -31.21 8.18 -5.72
C GLY A 44 -30.22 8.34 -4.56
N TRP A 45 -29.90 9.59 -4.24
CA TRP A 45 -28.97 9.91 -3.14
C TRP A 45 -29.39 9.32 -1.79
N MET A 46 -30.70 9.29 -1.51
CA MET A 46 -31.25 8.83 -0.24
C MET A 46 -31.60 7.33 -0.23
N ASP A 47 -31.14 6.53 -1.19
CA ASP A 47 -31.52 5.12 -1.29
C ASP A 47 -30.66 4.19 -0.43
N LEU A 48 -29.51 4.67 0.08
CA LEU A 48 -28.57 3.87 0.86
C LEU A 48 -28.68 4.14 2.36
N GLY A 49 -28.47 3.10 3.16
CA GLY A 49 -28.39 3.21 4.62
C GLY A 49 -27.29 4.17 5.07
N CYS A 50 -26.10 4.10 4.45
CA CYS A 50 -24.99 5.02 4.69
C CYS A 50 -25.28 6.50 4.31
N GLN A 51 -26.37 6.76 3.60
CA GLN A 51 -26.88 8.10 3.26
C GLN A 51 -28.03 8.56 4.18
N GLY A 52 -28.35 7.78 5.21
CA GLY A 52 -29.37 8.11 6.20
C GLY A 52 -30.75 7.51 5.92
N ASN A 53 -30.88 6.57 4.96
CA ASN A 53 -32.13 5.86 4.76
C ASN A 53 -32.44 4.94 5.94
N ALA A 54 -33.51 5.21 6.69
CA ALA A 54 -33.90 4.43 7.87
C ALA A 54 -34.67 3.13 7.54
N HIS A 55 -35.11 2.94 6.30
CA HIS A 55 -36.01 1.87 5.89
C HIS A 55 -35.33 0.82 5.01
N LEU A 56 -34.47 1.26 4.08
CA LEU A 56 -33.72 0.39 3.19
C LEU A 56 -32.46 -0.13 3.87
N LYS A 57 -32.26 -1.45 3.80
CA LYS A 57 -31.09 -2.13 4.39
C LYS A 57 -30.09 -2.44 3.28
N THR A 58 -28.93 -1.79 3.30
CA THR A 58 -27.87 -1.95 2.30
C THR A 58 -26.55 -2.41 2.92
N PRO A 59 -26.54 -3.49 3.74
CA PRO A 59 -25.43 -3.80 4.64
C PRO A 59 -24.07 -3.99 3.93
N ASN A 60 -24.06 -4.48 2.69
CA ASN A 60 -22.83 -4.64 1.91
C ASN A 60 -22.28 -3.30 1.42
N ILE A 61 -23.15 -2.39 0.96
CA ILE A 61 -22.76 -1.05 0.52
C ILE A 61 -22.38 -0.19 1.72
N ASP A 62 -23.11 -0.33 2.83
CA ASP A 62 -22.81 0.35 4.08
C ASP A 62 -21.43 -0.04 4.60
N ARG A 63 -21.07 -1.33 4.52
CA ARG A 63 -19.71 -1.80 4.84
C ARG A 63 -18.65 -1.24 3.89
N PHE A 64 -18.91 -1.20 2.57
CA PHE A 64 -17.96 -0.58 1.64
C PHE A 64 -17.75 0.91 1.94
N ALA A 65 -18.79 1.61 2.38
CA ALA A 65 -18.69 3.02 2.75
C ALA A 65 -17.84 3.24 4.02
N THR A 66 -17.78 2.28 4.94
CA THR A 66 -16.94 2.38 6.15
C THR A 66 -15.50 1.90 5.95
N GLU A 67 -15.29 0.94 5.04
CA GLU A 67 -13.96 0.40 4.71
C GLU A 67 -13.21 1.22 3.63
N GLY A 68 -13.94 2.11 2.94
CA GLY A 68 -13.43 2.88 1.81
C GLY A 68 -13.52 4.39 2.00
N VAL A 69 -13.59 5.08 0.85
CA VAL A 69 -13.82 6.52 0.78
C VAL A 69 -15.17 6.75 0.12
N ARG A 70 -16.01 7.58 0.74
CA ARG A 70 -17.30 8.01 0.22
C ARG A 70 -17.24 9.49 -0.13
N PHE A 71 -17.76 9.84 -1.30
CA PHE A 71 -17.84 11.22 -1.80
C PHE A 71 -19.21 11.83 -1.50
#